data_AF-A0A7Y3PCY6-F1
#
_entry.id   AF-A0A7Y3PCY6-F1
#
_cell.length_a   1.000
_cell.length_b   1.000
_cell.length_c   1.000
_cell.angle_alpha   90.00
_cell.angle_beta   90.00
_cell.angle_gamma   90.00
#
_symmetry.space_group_name_H-M   'P 1'
#
loop_
_entity.id
_entity.type
_entity.pdbx_description
1 polymer ?
#
loop_
_entity_poly.entity_id
_entity_poly.type
_entity_poly.pdbx_seq_one_letter_code
_entity_poly.pdbx_strand_id
1 'polypeptide(L)'
;MVEAIIDISEAVEIAPRIWWVGSMLPQGRFQSHVYLVEQGDQSVLIDPGSALNVNDVMRKIESVVGLHNVRWIVCSQADIDVVAALPQLVARGLHPEATIVTHWSNESSIVHSGTSLSHWLIEEHHWRLELKDRTLEFRLTPYLPAAGSFSTFDQKSGTLFSSKLFGGFAEDQSLYLGPQDDFSSIRTFHEYYMPSREILTRAVHQVRELTILRIAPQIGHVIPEVLVAPIMEMLEHLECGVFLLTRNDPGLNFLLAANQTIHDVIHTMVREQNFSTVAAYLAGVASKTLSAEYFELWAGGDERWFQFDQSDSFAGHFAQPPDDVVSVLRGWASSTGRRLVLPLTSPKSGKIDGVMVWGFREPRVLSEASMSVLSQIISLVEVGLEREILHRSLDLERTEWHMQAIHDSLTGLYNRVSLEDSFHRLAAFDDRNLSPQMAALLIDIDYFKRVNDMFGHAAGDVVLQRVAKAISQSVRPSDLVFRYGGEEFLVLMSNVDPTTAIKAAERIRGCVANSGVEVPTVSVSVGVALRYPGEVHQPLIARADQALFLAKSNGRDRVEIAL
;
A
#
# COMPACT_ATOMS: atom_id res chain seq x y z
N MET A 1 -11.41 -36.24 20.23
CA MET A 1 -11.83 -36.96 21.46
C MET A 1 -13.17 -36.39 21.86
N VAL A 2 -14.17 -37.23 22.12
CA VAL A 2 -15.45 -36.78 22.68
C VAL A 2 -15.11 -36.15 24.03
N GLU A 3 -15.40 -34.86 24.21
CA GLU A 3 -15.13 -34.13 25.45
C GLU A 3 -15.85 -34.86 26.60
N ALA A 4 -15.08 -35.31 27.58
CA ALA A 4 -15.65 -35.85 28.80
C ALA A 4 -16.50 -34.75 29.45
N ILE A 5 -17.74 -35.06 29.81
CA ILE A 5 -18.61 -34.13 30.53
C ILE A 5 -17.90 -33.78 31.83
N ILE A 6 -17.44 -32.54 31.95
CA ILE A 6 -16.77 -32.03 33.15
C ILE A 6 -17.82 -31.79 34.21
N ASP A 7 -17.61 -32.37 35.39
CA ASP A 7 -18.46 -32.12 36.54
C ASP A 7 -18.17 -30.73 37.12
N ILE A 8 -18.95 -29.76 36.67
CA ILE A 8 -18.88 -28.38 37.15
C ILE A 8 -19.44 -28.19 38.57
N SER A 9 -19.94 -29.23 39.23
CA SER A 9 -20.36 -29.16 40.63
C SER A 9 -19.18 -29.16 41.60
N GLU A 10 -18.01 -29.63 41.17
CA GLU A 10 -16.77 -29.65 41.95
C GLU A 10 -15.77 -28.60 41.45
N ALA A 11 -14.65 -28.45 42.18
CA ALA A 11 -13.52 -27.66 41.72
C ALA A 11 -12.85 -28.36 40.53
N VAL A 12 -12.53 -27.60 39.48
CA VAL A 12 -11.94 -28.16 38.25
C VAL A 12 -10.54 -27.60 38.08
N GLU A 13 -9.52 -28.47 38.07
CA GLU A 13 -8.15 -28.05 37.74
C GLU A 13 -8.05 -27.76 36.24
N ILE A 14 -7.90 -26.48 35.88
CA ILE A 14 -7.79 -26.06 34.48
C ILE A 14 -6.33 -26.01 34.01
N ALA A 15 -5.38 -25.85 34.94
CA ALA A 15 -3.93 -25.94 34.70
C ALA A 15 -3.24 -26.39 36.00
N PRO A 16 -1.97 -26.82 35.99
CA PRO A 16 -1.28 -27.24 37.21
C PRO A 16 -1.41 -26.20 38.33
N ARG A 17 -2.08 -26.57 39.43
CA ARG A 17 -2.36 -25.71 40.60
C ARG A 17 -3.15 -24.43 40.27
N ILE A 18 -3.93 -24.45 39.20
CA ILE A 18 -4.90 -23.42 38.81
C ILE A 18 -6.27 -24.08 38.72
N TRP A 19 -7.17 -23.61 39.57
CA TRP A 19 -8.47 -24.21 39.76
C TRP A 19 -9.56 -23.24 39.36
N TRP A 20 -10.54 -23.70 38.59
CA TRP A 20 -11.83 -23.05 38.49
C TRP A 20 -12.67 -23.47 39.71
N VAL A 21 -13.07 -22.48 40.50
CA VAL A 21 -13.87 -22.65 41.72
C VAL A 21 -15.19 -21.86 41.63
N GLY A 22 -15.57 -21.41 40.43
CA GLY A 22 -16.82 -20.72 40.16
C GLY A 22 -18.06 -21.62 40.26
N SER A 23 -19.23 -21.03 40.06
CA SER A 23 -20.51 -21.76 39.96
C SER A 23 -21.40 -21.06 38.92
N MET A 24 -22.02 -21.85 38.06
CA MET A 24 -22.86 -21.36 36.97
C MET A 24 -24.32 -21.23 37.42
N LEU A 25 -24.92 -20.07 37.14
CA LEU A 25 -26.33 -19.82 37.41
C LEU A 25 -27.22 -20.62 36.44
N PRO A 26 -28.31 -21.27 36.91
CA PRO A 26 -29.19 -22.08 36.06
C PRO A 26 -29.87 -21.31 34.92
N GLN A 27 -30.07 -20.00 35.08
CA GLN A 27 -30.72 -19.12 34.11
C GLN A 27 -29.93 -17.82 34.02
N GLY A 28 -28.92 -17.78 33.15
CA GLY A 28 -28.12 -16.58 32.92
C GLY A 28 -27.19 -16.75 31.73
N ARG A 29 -27.15 -15.76 30.84
CA ARG A 29 -26.14 -15.68 29.76
C ARG A 29 -24.81 -15.09 30.23
N PHE A 30 -24.80 -14.58 31.45
CA PHE A 30 -23.70 -13.86 32.06
C PHE A 30 -23.20 -14.68 33.26
N GLN A 31 -22.28 -15.60 32.96
CA GLN A 31 -21.72 -16.53 33.95
C GLN A 31 -20.40 -15.96 34.46
N SER A 32 -20.35 -15.61 35.76
CA SER A 32 -19.12 -15.09 36.40
C SER A 32 -18.28 -16.25 36.94
N HIS A 33 -17.03 -16.31 36.50
CA HIS A 33 -16.05 -17.31 36.90
C HIS A 33 -15.17 -16.80 38.03
N VAL A 34 -14.79 -17.72 38.91
CA VAL A 34 -13.85 -17.48 40.01
C VAL A 34 -12.72 -18.50 39.88
N TYR A 35 -11.49 -18.02 39.98
CA TYR A 35 -10.31 -18.88 39.86
C TYR A 35 -9.46 -18.85 41.12
N LEU A 36 -8.77 -19.96 41.40
CA LEU A 36 -7.92 -20.14 42.55
C LEU A 36 -6.53 -20.62 42.12
N VAL A 37 -5.52 -19.86 42.50
CA VAL A 37 -4.10 -20.21 42.36
C VAL A 37 -3.67 -20.87 43.68
N GLU A 38 -3.45 -22.19 43.66
CA GLU A 38 -3.07 -22.93 44.85
C GLU A 38 -1.60 -22.66 45.22
N GLN A 39 -1.37 -22.09 46.40
CA GLN A 39 -0.04 -21.76 46.94
C GLN A 39 0.10 -22.07 48.45
N GLY A 40 -0.66 -23.02 48.99
CA GLY A 40 -0.68 -23.24 50.43
C GLY A 40 -1.27 -22.01 51.14
N ASP A 41 -0.65 -21.53 52.22
CA ASP A 41 -1.11 -20.40 53.04
C ASP A 41 -1.09 -19.02 52.35
N GLN A 42 -0.55 -18.94 51.13
CA GLN A 42 -0.53 -17.73 50.29
C GLN A 42 -1.33 -17.91 48.99
N SER A 43 -2.37 -18.75 49.02
CA SER A 43 -3.21 -19.00 47.85
C SER A 43 -3.91 -17.71 47.39
N VAL A 44 -4.11 -17.60 46.08
CA VAL A 44 -4.65 -16.40 45.43
C VAL A 44 -6.03 -16.71 44.86
N LEU A 45 -7.04 -15.95 45.26
CA LEU A 45 -8.36 -15.96 44.68
C LEU A 45 -8.46 -14.83 43.64
N ILE A 46 -8.83 -15.16 42.41
CA ILE A 46 -8.94 -14.19 41.31
C ILE A 46 -10.41 -13.99 40.98
N ASP A 47 -10.82 -12.72 41.01
CA ASP A 47 -12.17 -12.22 40.79
C ASP A 47 -13.20 -12.99 41.64
N PRO A 48 -13.31 -12.69 42.95
CA PRO A 48 -14.00 -13.53 43.94
C PRO A 48 -15.50 -13.71 43.70
N GLY A 49 -16.07 -12.92 42.80
CA GLY A 49 -17.35 -13.22 42.20
C GLY A 49 -18.54 -12.53 42.88
N SER A 50 -19.72 -13.06 42.58
CA SER A 50 -21.00 -12.52 43.03
C SER A 50 -21.43 -13.08 44.39
N ALA A 51 -22.21 -12.29 45.14
CA ALA A 51 -22.89 -12.75 46.35
C ALA A 51 -23.88 -13.91 46.09
N LEU A 52 -24.32 -14.10 44.84
CA LEU A 52 -25.31 -15.12 44.47
C LEU A 52 -24.78 -16.56 44.56
N ASN A 53 -23.49 -16.76 44.30
CA ASN A 53 -22.89 -18.09 44.17
C ASN A 53 -21.71 -18.33 45.13
N VAL A 54 -21.48 -17.41 46.07
CA VAL A 54 -20.36 -17.46 47.02
C VAL A 54 -20.33 -18.72 47.89
N ASN A 55 -21.47 -19.32 48.22
CA ASN A 55 -21.51 -20.55 49.01
C ASN A 55 -20.88 -21.75 48.27
N ASP A 56 -21.14 -21.86 46.97
CA ASP A 56 -20.51 -22.89 46.14
C ASP A 56 -19.03 -22.63 45.96
N VAL A 57 -18.66 -21.37 45.73
CA VAL A 57 -17.27 -20.93 45.62
C VAL A 57 -16.49 -21.29 46.88
N MET A 58 -17.02 -20.97 48.07
CA MET A 58 -16.41 -21.32 49.35
C MET A 58 -16.25 -22.83 49.51
N ARG A 59 -17.28 -23.63 49.21
CA ARG A 59 -17.20 -25.10 49.28
C ARG A 59 -16.08 -25.65 48.39
N LYS A 60 -15.95 -25.13 47.17
CA LYS A 60 -14.90 -25.54 46.23
C LYS A 60 -13.50 -25.07 46.66
N ILE A 61 -13.37 -23.89 47.27
CA ILE A 61 -12.10 -23.46 47.87
C ILE A 61 -11.70 -24.37 49.04
N GLU A 62 -12.66 -24.75 49.88
CA GLU A 62 -12.44 -25.67 51.01
C GLU A 62 -11.97 -27.05 50.55
N SER A 63 -12.46 -27.56 49.41
CA SER A 63 -12.02 -28.85 48.89
C SER A 63 -10.60 -28.85 48.29
N VAL A 64 -10.06 -27.67 47.95
CA VAL A 64 -8.71 -27.54 47.36
C VAL A 64 -7.68 -27.12 48.39
N VAL A 65 -7.85 -25.94 49.02
CA VAL A 65 -6.84 -25.36 49.94
C VAL A 65 -7.36 -24.97 51.31
N GLY A 66 -8.68 -24.79 51.48
CA GLY A 66 -9.24 -24.20 52.71
C GLY A 66 -9.26 -22.68 52.67
N LEU A 67 -10.36 -22.04 53.08
CA LEU A 67 -10.54 -20.59 52.95
C LEU A 67 -9.51 -19.79 53.77
N HIS A 68 -9.08 -20.34 54.91
CA HIS A 68 -8.05 -19.76 55.79
C HIS A 68 -6.65 -19.65 55.14
N ASN A 69 -6.42 -20.34 54.02
CA ASN A 69 -5.17 -20.31 53.28
C ASN A 69 -5.20 -19.35 52.07
N VAL A 70 -6.33 -18.66 51.86
CA VAL A 70 -6.46 -17.62 50.82
C VAL A 70 -6.01 -16.28 51.39
N ARG A 71 -4.78 -15.88 51.01
CA ARG A 71 -4.15 -14.62 51.45
C ARG A 71 -4.36 -13.49 50.47
N TRP A 72 -4.29 -13.77 49.18
CA TRP A 72 -4.34 -12.74 48.15
C TRP A 72 -5.66 -12.81 47.42
N ILE A 73 -6.32 -11.67 47.25
CA ILE A 73 -7.59 -11.59 46.54
C ILE A 73 -7.44 -10.58 45.41
N VAL A 74 -7.23 -11.08 44.20
CA VAL A 74 -7.09 -10.24 43.01
C VAL A 74 -8.48 -9.80 42.56
N CYS A 75 -8.72 -8.49 42.57
CA CYS A 75 -9.91 -7.89 41.98
C CYS A 75 -9.49 -7.12 40.73
N SER A 76 -9.69 -7.73 39.57
CA SER A 76 -9.29 -7.20 38.26
C SER A 76 -10.02 -5.90 37.89
N GLN A 77 -11.18 -5.66 38.51
CA GLN A 77 -12.03 -4.47 38.39
C GLN A 77 -12.95 -4.35 39.62
N ALA A 78 -13.75 -3.29 39.70
CA ALA A 78 -14.64 -3.01 40.83
C ALA A 78 -16.13 -3.33 40.58
N ASP A 79 -16.46 -4.05 39.51
CA ASP A 79 -17.84 -4.37 39.17
C ASP A 79 -18.46 -5.38 40.17
N ILE A 80 -19.80 -5.33 40.30
CA ILE A 80 -20.54 -6.12 41.30
C ILE A 80 -20.37 -7.63 41.14
N ASP A 81 -20.15 -8.10 39.92
CA ASP A 81 -19.91 -9.50 39.57
C ASP A 81 -18.51 -9.99 39.95
N VAL A 82 -17.64 -9.09 40.43
CA VAL A 82 -16.29 -9.38 40.94
C VAL A 82 -16.19 -9.18 42.44
N VAL A 83 -16.78 -8.12 43.00
CA VAL A 83 -16.50 -7.70 44.39
C VAL A 83 -17.60 -8.05 45.40
N ALA A 84 -18.80 -8.40 44.96
CA ALA A 84 -19.95 -8.56 45.86
C ALA A 84 -19.82 -9.76 46.83
N ALA A 85 -18.99 -10.75 46.51
CA ALA A 85 -18.72 -11.88 47.40
C ALA A 85 -17.83 -11.52 48.60
N LEU A 86 -17.07 -10.42 48.54
CA LEU A 86 -16.02 -10.10 49.53
C LEU A 86 -16.51 -10.09 50.99
N PRO A 87 -17.63 -9.41 51.36
CA PRO A 87 -18.06 -9.37 52.75
C PRO A 87 -18.39 -10.76 53.33
N GLN A 88 -18.94 -11.65 52.50
CA GLN A 88 -19.30 -13.00 52.92
C GLN A 88 -18.07 -13.88 53.07
N LEU A 89 -17.07 -13.75 52.18
CA LEU A 89 -15.79 -14.43 52.31
C LEU A 89 -15.06 -14.01 53.60
N VAL A 90 -15.02 -12.70 53.89
CA VAL A 90 -14.45 -12.16 55.13
C VAL A 90 -15.17 -12.72 56.36
N ALA A 91 -16.51 -12.71 56.36
CA ALA A 91 -17.30 -13.22 57.48
C ALA A 91 -17.09 -14.72 57.74
N ARG A 92 -16.73 -15.50 56.70
CA ARG A 92 -16.51 -16.94 56.81
C ARG A 92 -15.12 -17.31 57.33
N GLY A 93 -14.15 -16.41 57.21
CA GLY A 93 -12.79 -16.56 57.74
C GLY A 93 -11.75 -16.83 56.65
N LEU A 94 -11.32 -15.76 55.97
CA LEU A 94 -10.12 -15.75 55.12
C LEU A 94 -8.83 -15.82 55.96
N HIS A 95 -7.68 -15.87 55.29
CA HIS A 95 -6.39 -15.72 55.96
C HIS A 95 -6.35 -14.43 56.82
N PRO A 96 -5.73 -14.43 58.02
CA PRO A 96 -5.69 -13.25 58.90
C PRO A 96 -5.07 -12.00 58.26
N GLU A 97 -4.10 -12.21 57.38
CA GLU A 97 -3.45 -11.16 56.58
C GLU A 97 -4.00 -11.09 55.15
N ALA A 98 -5.29 -11.41 54.95
CA ALA A 98 -5.90 -11.33 53.64
C ALA A 98 -5.89 -9.89 53.12
N THR A 99 -5.48 -9.72 51.85
CA THR A 99 -5.32 -8.41 51.22
C THR A 99 -5.87 -8.44 49.80
N ILE A 100 -6.54 -7.36 49.41
CA ILE A 100 -7.06 -7.16 48.05
C ILE A 100 -5.94 -6.62 47.17
N VAL A 101 -5.63 -7.33 46.10
CA VAL A 101 -4.69 -6.92 45.06
C VAL A 101 -5.47 -6.27 43.92
N THR A 102 -5.25 -4.99 43.65
CA THR A 102 -6.01 -4.26 42.62
C THR A 102 -5.26 -3.02 42.10
N HIS A 103 -5.83 -2.37 41.09
CA HIS A 103 -5.37 -1.08 40.54
C HIS A 103 -5.87 0.08 41.42
N TRP A 104 -5.08 1.16 41.58
CA TRP A 104 -5.39 2.30 42.46
C TRP A 104 -6.76 2.91 42.17
N SER A 105 -7.17 2.95 40.90
CA SER A 105 -8.46 3.54 40.52
C SER A 105 -9.67 2.70 40.97
N ASN A 106 -9.48 1.42 41.30
CA ASN A 106 -10.54 0.52 41.75
C ASN A 106 -10.71 0.57 43.27
N GLU A 107 -9.68 0.99 44.02
CA GLU A 107 -9.68 1.02 45.49
C GLU A 107 -10.91 1.77 46.03
N SER A 108 -11.16 2.99 45.53
CA SER A 108 -12.28 3.82 45.97
C SER A 108 -13.64 3.19 45.71
N SER A 109 -13.76 2.30 44.72
CA SER A 109 -15.01 1.61 44.43
C SER A 109 -15.15 0.32 45.23
N ILE A 110 -14.05 -0.42 45.44
CA ILE A 110 -14.05 -1.69 46.18
C ILE A 110 -14.42 -1.49 47.64
N VAL A 111 -14.01 -0.39 48.28
CA VAL A 111 -14.41 -0.08 49.67
C VAL A 111 -15.94 0.00 49.84
N HIS A 112 -16.69 0.35 48.78
CA HIS A 112 -18.16 0.37 48.82
C HIS A 112 -18.81 -1.01 48.76
N SER A 113 -18.03 -2.08 48.54
CA SER A 113 -18.53 -3.46 48.69
C SER A 113 -18.85 -3.81 50.16
N GLY A 114 -18.37 -3.01 51.13
CA GLY A 114 -18.50 -3.30 52.56
C GLY A 114 -17.43 -4.23 53.11
N THR A 115 -16.39 -4.52 52.32
CA THR A 115 -15.19 -5.25 52.78
C THR A 115 -14.37 -4.44 53.79
N SER A 116 -13.74 -5.13 54.74
CA SER A 116 -12.80 -4.55 55.71
C SER A 116 -11.33 -4.83 55.39
N LEU A 117 -11.05 -5.45 54.23
CA LEU A 117 -9.70 -5.84 53.84
C LEU A 117 -8.86 -4.63 53.43
N SER A 118 -7.55 -4.73 53.65
CA SER A 118 -6.57 -3.78 53.14
C SER A 118 -6.36 -3.97 51.64
N HIS A 119 -5.79 -2.95 50.98
CA HIS A 119 -5.48 -2.97 49.56
C HIS A 119 -3.96 -3.02 49.34
N TRP A 120 -3.57 -3.71 48.28
CA TRP A 120 -2.22 -3.83 47.75
C TRP A 120 -2.29 -3.38 46.29
N LEU A 121 -1.66 -2.25 45.99
CA LEU A 121 -1.82 -1.57 44.71
C LEU A 121 -0.76 -2.04 43.72
N ILE A 122 -1.19 -2.65 42.61
CA ILE A 122 -0.30 -3.32 41.64
C ILE A 122 0.81 -2.41 41.09
N GLU A 123 0.56 -1.11 41.01
CA GLU A 123 1.44 -0.07 40.48
C GLU A 123 2.61 0.24 41.41
N GLU A 124 2.40 0.14 42.72
CA GLU A 124 3.43 0.35 43.75
C GLU A 124 4.41 -0.82 43.82
N HIS A 125 4.06 -1.94 43.18
CA HIS A 125 4.78 -3.20 43.27
C HIS A 125 5.23 -3.72 41.90
N HIS A 126 5.54 -2.80 40.98
CA HIS A 126 6.08 -3.12 39.65
C HIS A 126 5.24 -4.13 38.87
N TRP A 127 3.91 -4.13 39.09
CA TRP A 127 2.96 -4.98 38.38
C TRP A 127 3.23 -6.48 38.56
N ARG A 128 3.78 -6.89 39.71
CA ARG A 128 4.10 -8.31 39.98
C ARG A 128 3.82 -8.70 41.42
N LEU A 129 3.14 -9.83 41.60
CA LEU A 129 2.97 -10.49 42.89
C LEU A 129 3.86 -11.74 42.93
N GLU A 130 4.89 -11.69 43.78
CA GLU A 130 5.80 -12.81 44.02
C GLU A 130 5.20 -13.77 45.05
N LEU A 131 5.07 -15.04 44.66
CA LEU A 131 4.63 -16.14 45.51
C LEU A 131 5.80 -17.13 45.66
N LYS A 132 5.63 -18.13 46.54
CA LYS A 132 6.71 -19.07 46.90
C LYS A 132 7.44 -19.71 45.71
N ASP A 133 6.70 -20.17 44.71
CA ASP A 133 7.26 -20.85 43.53
C ASP A 133 6.64 -20.40 42.20
N ARG A 134 6.02 -19.22 42.19
CA ARG A 134 5.27 -18.62 41.07
C ARG A 134 5.32 -17.10 41.15
N THR A 135 5.20 -16.46 40.00
CA THR A 135 5.05 -15.01 39.89
C THR A 135 3.80 -14.72 39.07
N LEU A 136 2.91 -13.89 39.61
CA LEU A 136 1.77 -13.36 38.87
C LEU A 136 2.14 -11.98 38.34
N GLU A 137 1.98 -11.78 37.04
CA GLU A 137 2.28 -10.52 36.36
C GLU A 137 0.99 -9.83 35.91
N PHE A 138 0.86 -8.54 36.21
CA PHE A 138 -0.34 -7.76 35.90
C PHE A 138 -0.13 -6.96 34.59
N ARG A 139 -1.17 -6.94 33.75
CA ARG A 139 -1.21 -6.14 32.51
C ARG A 139 -2.44 -5.25 32.53
N LEU A 140 -2.21 -3.95 32.59
CA LEU A 140 -3.29 -2.97 32.50
C LEU A 140 -4.03 -3.12 31.16
N THR A 141 -5.35 -3.23 31.22
CA THR A 141 -6.25 -3.29 30.05
C THR A 141 -7.32 -2.21 30.24
N PRO A 142 -6.92 -0.93 30.19
CA PRO A 142 -7.73 0.15 30.69
C PRO A 142 -8.97 0.33 29.80
N TYR A 143 -10.10 0.65 30.44
CA TYR A 143 -11.41 0.82 29.80
C TYR A 143 -12.00 -0.46 29.18
N LEU A 144 -11.53 -1.66 29.59
CA LEU A 144 -12.09 -2.94 29.14
C LEU A 144 -12.80 -3.73 30.27
N PRO A 145 -13.99 -3.30 30.72
CA PRO A 145 -14.68 -2.04 30.39
C PRO A 145 -14.34 -0.89 31.36
N ALA A 146 -13.79 -1.17 32.54
CA ALA A 146 -13.51 -0.16 33.56
C ALA A 146 -12.10 0.45 33.40
N ALA A 147 -11.92 1.71 33.80
CA ALA A 147 -10.67 2.45 33.63
C ALA A 147 -9.44 1.75 34.25
N GLY A 148 -9.62 1.13 35.42
CA GLY A 148 -8.59 0.36 36.12
C GLY A 148 -8.62 -1.14 35.87
N SER A 149 -9.24 -1.59 34.77
CA SER A 149 -9.28 -3.03 34.47
C SER A 149 -7.88 -3.53 34.13
N PHE A 150 -7.54 -4.72 34.62
CA PHE A 150 -6.28 -5.38 34.28
C PHE A 150 -6.48 -6.89 34.13
N SER A 151 -5.51 -7.54 33.50
CA SER A 151 -5.39 -8.99 33.43
C SER A 151 -4.23 -9.48 34.29
N THR A 152 -4.31 -10.72 34.74
CA THR A 152 -3.28 -11.38 35.56
C THR A 152 -2.73 -12.56 34.78
N PHE A 153 -1.41 -12.63 34.62
CA PHE A 153 -0.73 -13.72 33.91
C PHE A 153 0.10 -14.55 34.88
N ASP A 154 -0.18 -15.85 34.95
CA ASP A 154 0.68 -16.78 35.68
C ASP A 154 1.74 -17.36 34.74
N GLN A 155 3.00 -16.98 34.98
CA GLN A 155 4.11 -17.40 34.13
C GLN A 155 4.37 -18.91 34.16
N LYS A 156 4.00 -19.59 35.26
CA LYS A 156 4.30 -21.01 35.45
C LYS A 156 3.38 -21.93 34.65
N SER A 157 2.08 -21.61 34.59
CA SER A 157 1.07 -22.39 33.86
C SER A 157 0.76 -21.83 32.47
N GLY A 158 1.22 -20.62 32.17
CA GLY A 158 0.86 -19.91 30.92
C GLY A 158 -0.62 -19.50 30.88
N THR A 159 -1.28 -19.39 32.03
CA THR A 159 -2.70 -19.02 32.11
C THR A 159 -2.85 -17.51 32.23
N LEU A 160 -3.59 -16.90 31.31
CA LEU A 160 -4.02 -15.50 31.40
C LEU A 160 -5.42 -15.43 32.01
N PHE A 161 -5.54 -14.87 33.21
CA PHE A 161 -6.82 -14.44 33.78
C PHE A 161 -7.16 -13.08 33.21
N SER A 162 -8.06 -13.05 32.24
CA SER A 162 -8.23 -11.87 31.37
C SER A 162 -9.33 -10.91 31.83
N SER A 163 -9.94 -11.13 32.99
CA SER A 163 -11.12 -10.37 33.42
C SER A 163 -12.20 -10.41 32.32
N LYS A 164 -12.78 -9.27 31.94
CA LYS A 164 -13.77 -9.15 30.86
C LYS A 164 -13.18 -9.24 29.45
N LEU A 165 -11.87 -9.04 29.28
CA LEU A 165 -11.22 -9.25 27.98
C LEU A 165 -11.29 -10.74 27.61
N PHE A 166 -11.58 -11.05 26.34
CA PHE A 166 -11.88 -12.41 25.85
C PHE A 166 -13.14 -13.06 26.45
N GLY A 167 -13.96 -12.29 27.17
CA GLY A 167 -15.24 -12.78 27.68
C GLY A 167 -16.29 -12.99 26.60
N GLY A 168 -17.35 -13.72 26.94
CA GLY A 168 -18.43 -14.05 26.01
C GLY A 168 -19.76 -14.35 26.71
N PHE A 169 -20.88 -14.19 26.00
CA PHE A 169 -22.18 -14.62 26.52
C PHE A 169 -22.33 -16.14 26.38
N ALA A 170 -22.27 -16.89 27.49
CA ALA A 170 -22.41 -18.34 27.48
C ALA A 170 -23.90 -18.72 27.58
N GLU A 171 -24.44 -19.40 26.56
CA GLU A 171 -25.82 -19.94 26.58
C GLU A 171 -25.90 -21.39 27.08
N ASP A 172 -24.76 -22.08 27.12
CA ASP A 172 -24.62 -23.44 27.61
C ASP A 172 -23.88 -23.48 28.96
N GLN A 173 -23.79 -24.67 29.56
CA GLN A 173 -23.09 -24.90 30.82
C GLN A 173 -21.69 -25.50 30.60
N SER A 174 -21.12 -25.35 29.41
CA SER A 174 -19.77 -25.83 29.14
C SER A 174 -18.76 -24.89 29.80
N LEU A 175 -17.73 -25.46 30.45
CA LEU A 175 -16.66 -24.66 31.04
C LEU A 175 -15.65 -24.20 29.98
N TYR A 176 -15.41 -25.02 28.96
CA TYR A 176 -14.42 -24.78 27.92
C TYR A 176 -15.08 -24.41 26.60
N LEU A 177 -14.42 -23.54 25.85
CA LEU A 177 -14.85 -23.20 24.50
C LEU A 177 -14.54 -24.36 23.55
N GLY A 178 -15.56 -24.83 22.83
CA GLY A 178 -15.42 -25.93 21.89
C GLY A 178 -14.66 -25.53 20.62
N PRO A 179 -13.92 -26.46 19.98
CA PRO A 179 -13.13 -26.17 18.78
C PRO A 179 -13.96 -25.89 17.51
N GLN A 180 -15.27 -26.14 17.55
CA GLN A 180 -16.22 -25.87 16.45
C GLN A 180 -17.07 -24.61 16.70
N ASP A 181 -16.76 -23.86 17.77
CA ASP A 181 -17.46 -22.61 18.09
C ASP A 181 -17.12 -21.53 17.06
N ASP A 182 -18.12 -20.75 16.65
CA ASP A 182 -17.98 -19.67 15.66
C ASP A 182 -17.54 -18.33 16.26
N PHE A 183 -17.26 -18.32 17.56
CA PHE A 183 -16.89 -17.17 18.39
C PHE A 183 -17.95 -16.07 18.43
N SER A 184 -19.20 -16.38 18.05
CA SER A 184 -20.30 -15.41 18.06
C SER A 184 -20.54 -14.84 19.45
N SER A 185 -20.48 -15.68 20.48
CA SER A 185 -20.63 -15.29 21.89
C SER A 185 -19.60 -14.25 22.33
N ILE A 186 -18.33 -14.48 21.99
CA ILE A 186 -17.20 -13.60 22.28
C ILE A 186 -17.32 -12.31 21.46
N ARG A 187 -17.60 -12.43 20.16
CA ARG A 187 -17.78 -11.28 19.27
C ARG A 187 -18.87 -10.34 19.80
N THR A 188 -20.06 -10.86 20.03
CA THR A 188 -21.21 -10.07 20.49
C THR A 188 -20.92 -9.44 21.85
N PHE A 189 -20.26 -10.13 22.77
CA PHE A 189 -19.87 -9.53 24.05
C PHE A 189 -18.96 -8.32 23.83
N HIS A 190 -17.90 -8.46 23.02
CA HIS A 190 -16.95 -7.38 22.81
C HIS A 190 -17.54 -6.21 22.01
N GLU A 191 -18.41 -6.48 21.04
CA GLU A 191 -19.17 -5.47 20.31
C GLU A 191 -19.87 -4.48 21.26
N TYR A 192 -20.50 -4.97 22.32
CA TYR A 192 -21.28 -4.13 23.24
C TYR A 192 -20.55 -3.67 24.50
N TYR A 193 -19.59 -4.43 25.01
CA TYR A 193 -18.90 -4.10 26.27
C TYR A 193 -17.61 -3.33 26.08
N MET A 194 -16.94 -3.45 24.92
CA MET A 194 -15.68 -2.75 24.68
C MET A 194 -15.98 -1.35 24.10
N PRO A 195 -15.28 -0.30 24.55
CA PRO A 195 -15.63 1.09 24.23
C PRO A 195 -15.33 1.51 22.79
N SER A 196 -14.24 1.01 22.21
CA SER A 196 -13.82 1.27 20.84
C SER A 196 -12.83 0.22 20.35
N ARG A 197 -12.71 0.07 19.04
CA ARG A 197 -11.78 -0.86 18.40
C ARG A 197 -10.32 -0.56 18.76
N GLU A 198 -9.93 0.71 18.84
CA GLU A 198 -8.54 1.10 19.12
C GLU A 198 -8.10 0.68 20.51
N ILE A 199 -8.97 0.87 21.51
CA ILE A 199 -8.70 0.48 22.90
C ILE A 199 -8.61 -1.05 23.00
N LEU A 200 -9.56 -1.76 22.37
CA LEU A 200 -9.56 -3.22 22.33
C LEU A 200 -8.28 -3.77 21.69
N THR A 201 -7.95 -3.29 20.49
CA THR A 201 -6.77 -3.73 19.72
C THR A 201 -5.48 -3.49 20.50
N ARG A 202 -5.35 -2.32 21.15
CA ARG A 202 -4.19 -1.99 21.97
C ARG A 202 -3.99 -2.97 23.14
N ALA A 203 -5.07 -3.39 23.79
CA ALA A 203 -5.01 -4.34 24.89
C ALA A 203 -4.70 -5.76 24.41
N VAL A 204 -5.31 -6.20 23.30
CA VAL A 204 -5.02 -7.52 22.69
C VAL A 204 -3.55 -7.62 22.31
N HIS A 205 -2.98 -6.61 21.66
CA HIS A 205 -1.55 -6.58 21.35
C HIS A 205 -0.66 -6.66 22.59
N GLN A 206 -1.03 -5.99 23.68
CA GLN A 206 -0.25 -6.00 24.92
C GLN A 206 -0.17 -7.39 25.57
N VAL A 207 -1.27 -8.15 25.56
CA VAL A 207 -1.27 -9.51 26.11
C VAL A 207 -0.69 -10.53 25.13
N ARG A 208 -0.72 -10.25 23.82
CA ARG A 208 -0.14 -11.13 22.78
C ARG A 208 1.38 -11.30 22.89
N GLU A 209 2.07 -10.39 23.56
CA GLU A 209 3.50 -10.49 23.86
C GLU A 209 3.81 -11.61 24.88
N LEU A 210 2.80 -12.12 25.59
CA LEU A 210 2.93 -13.16 26.61
C LEU A 210 2.85 -14.57 26.00
N THR A 211 3.52 -15.53 26.64
CA THR A 211 3.42 -16.96 26.27
C THR A 211 2.15 -17.58 26.85
N ILE A 212 1.01 -17.28 26.23
CA ILE A 212 -0.32 -17.71 26.69
C ILE A 212 -0.63 -19.10 26.15
N LEU A 213 -0.84 -20.05 27.05
CA LEU A 213 -1.30 -21.41 26.75
C LEU A 213 -2.82 -21.56 26.97
N ARG A 214 -3.43 -20.66 27.75
CA ARG A 214 -4.87 -20.67 28.03
C ARG A 214 -5.33 -19.29 28.46
N ILE A 215 -6.54 -18.92 28.07
CA ILE A 215 -7.21 -17.73 28.60
C ILE A 215 -8.38 -18.17 29.49
N ALA A 216 -8.40 -17.62 30.70
CA ALA A 216 -9.40 -17.85 31.73
C ALA A 216 -10.15 -16.53 31.97
N PRO A 217 -11.17 -16.21 31.15
CA PRO A 217 -11.91 -14.97 31.32
C PRO A 217 -12.81 -15.04 32.56
N GLN A 218 -13.16 -13.88 33.11
CA GLN A 218 -14.12 -13.77 34.20
C GLN A 218 -15.54 -14.05 33.73
N ILE A 219 -15.85 -13.94 32.44
CA ILE A 219 -17.16 -14.27 31.86
C ILE A 219 -17.00 -15.14 30.61
N GLY A 220 -17.89 -16.13 30.43
CA GLY A 220 -17.95 -16.91 29.18
C GLY A 220 -17.33 -18.30 29.35
N HIS A 221 -16.34 -18.63 28.53
CA HIS A 221 -15.71 -19.95 28.50
C HIS A 221 -14.20 -19.86 28.68
N VAL A 222 -13.61 -20.88 29.29
CA VAL A 222 -12.15 -21.06 29.33
C VAL A 222 -11.67 -21.41 27.92
N ILE A 223 -10.73 -20.63 27.40
CA ILE A 223 -10.25 -20.73 26.02
C ILE A 223 -8.98 -21.58 25.98
N PRO A 224 -9.00 -22.75 25.30
CA PRO A 224 -7.83 -23.59 25.14
C PRO A 224 -6.79 -22.99 24.17
N GLU A 225 -5.53 -23.41 24.30
CA GLU A 225 -4.38 -22.92 23.53
C GLU A 225 -4.65 -22.78 22.03
N VAL A 226 -5.26 -23.81 21.44
CA VAL A 226 -5.52 -23.89 20.00
C VAL A 226 -6.45 -22.79 19.47
N LEU A 227 -7.25 -22.18 20.35
CA LEU A 227 -8.21 -21.11 20.01
C LEU A 227 -7.71 -19.71 20.40
N VAL A 228 -6.61 -19.61 21.17
CA VAL A 228 -6.08 -18.32 21.65
C VAL A 228 -5.73 -17.39 20.48
N ALA A 229 -4.89 -17.85 19.55
CA ALA A 229 -4.45 -17.03 18.42
C ALA A 229 -5.61 -16.65 17.46
N PRO A 230 -6.50 -17.59 17.05
CA PRO A 230 -7.68 -17.25 16.24
C PRO A 230 -8.58 -16.18 16.87
N ILE A 231 -8.83 -16.25 18.18
CA ILE A 231 -9.69 -15.28 18.86
C ILE A 231 -9.01 -13.92 18.96
N MET A 232 -7.71 -13.86 19.24
CA MET A 232 -6.97 -12.59 19.24
C MET A 232 -7.02 -11.91 17.88
N GLU A 233 -6.82 -12.67 16.79
CA GLU A 233 -6.89 -12.13 15.42
C GLU A 233 -8.29 -11.59 15.09
N MET A 234 -9.35 -12.28 15.52
CA MET A 234 -10.72 -11.79 15.36
C MET A 234 -10.93 -10.46 16.11
N LEU A 235 -10.48 -10.36 17.36
CA LEU A 235 -10.72 -9.17 18.19
C LEU A 235 -9.91 -7.94 17.74
N GLU A 236 -8.73 -8.11 17.15
CA GLU A 236 -7.93 -7.01 16.57
C GLU A 236 -8.62 -6.28 15.40
N HIS A 237 -9.56 -6.96 14.74
CA HIS A 237 -10.30 -6.44 13.60
C HIS A 237 -11.77 -6.15 13.93
N LEU A 238 -12.17 -6.28 15.20
CA LEU A 238 -13.56 -6.14 15.60
C LEU A 238 -13.94 -4.66 15.77
N GLU A 239 -14.95 -4.22 15.03
CA GLU A 239 -15.64 -2.96 15.29
C GLU A 239 -16.53 -3.07 16.53
N CYS A 240 -16.33 -2.23 17.54
CA CYS A 240 -17.06 -2.31 18.81
C CYS A 240 -17.35 -0.94 19.44
N GLY A 241 -18.28 -0.93 20.39
CA GLY A 241 -18.58 0.21 21.25
C GLY A 241 -19.17 1.40 20.50
N VAL A 242 -18.56 2.56 20.64
CA VAL A 242 -19.05 3.83 20.05
C VAL A 242 -19.26 3.72 18.54
N PHE A 243 -18.46 2.90 17.85
CA PHE A 243 -18.56 2.71 16.40
C PHE A 243 -19.80 1.93 15.96
N LEU A 244 -20.37 1.11 16.84
CA LEU A 244 -21.63 0.42 16.54
C LEU A 244 -22.85 1.33 16.69
N LEU A 245 -22.80 2.27 17.62
CA LEU A 245 -23.87 3.25 17.85
C LEU A 245 -24.06 4.20 16.66
N THR A 246 -23.04 4.34 15.82
CA THR A 246 -22.97 5.35 14.77
C THR A 246 -23.07 4.77 13.36
N ARG A 247 -23.44 3.49 13.20
CA ARG A 247 -23.64 2.86 11.87
C ARG A 247 -24.60 3.66 10.97
N ASN A 248 -25.47 4.49 11.54
CA ASN A 248 -26.41 5.34 10.83
C ASN A 248 -26.02 6.83 10.75
N ASP A 249 -24.83 7.25 11.21
CA ASP A 249 -24.33 8.63 11.08
C ASP A 249 -23.39 8.76 9.87
N PRO A 250 -23.84 9.39 8.76
CA PRO A 250 -23.04 9.53 7.55
C PRO A 250 -21.77 10.36 7.75
N GLY A 251 -21.77 11.31 8.69
CA GLY A 251 -20.64 12.19 8.96
C GLY A 251 -19.49 11.45 9.65
N LEU A 252 -19.79 10.67 10.68
CA LEU A 252 -18.77 9.90 11.40
C LEU A 252 -18.26 8.70 10.59
N ASN A 253 -19.14 8.01 9.85
CA ASN A 253 -18.72 6.99 8.88
C ASN A 253 -17.73 7.56 7.86
N PHE A 254 -17.95 8.81 7.43
CA PHE A 254 -16.98 9.51 6.61
C PHE A 254 -15.64 9.73 7.30
N LEU A 255 -15.66 10.26 8.52
CA LEU A 255 -14.44 10.53 9.28
C LEU A 255 -13.61 9.25 9.51
N LEU A 256 -14.24 8.13 9.84
CA LEU A 256 -13.55 6.86 10.09
C LEU A 256 -12.96 6.25 8.82
N ALA A 257 -13.76 6.18 7.76
CA ALA A 257 -13.28 5.67 6.48
C ALA A 257 -12.16 6.54 5.92
N ALA A 258 -12.28 7.86 6.05
CA ALA A 258 -11.26 8.80 5.60
C ALA A 258 -9.98 8.70 6.45
N ASN A 259 -10.07 8.50 7.77
CA ASN A 259 -8.89 8.28 8.62
C ASN A 259 -8.15 6.98 8.28
N GLN A 260 -8.87 5.87 8.08
CA GLN A 260 -8.27 4.61 7.61
C GLN A 260 -7.60 4.79 6.23
N THR A 261 -8.25 5.53 5.34
CA THR A 261 -7.70 5.80 4.01
C THR A 261 -6.46 6.66 4.08
N ILE A 262 -6.40 7.64 4.97
CA ILE A 262 -5.17 8.42 5.21
C ILE A 262 -4.03 7.48 5.58
N HIS A 263 -4.27 6.50 6.47
CA HIS A 263 -3.25 5.49 6.79
C HIS A 263 -2.83 4.66 5.58
N ASP A 264 -3.78 4.17 4.78
CA ASP A 264 -3.50 3.35 3.60
C ASP A 264 -2.76 4.16 2.51
N VAL A 265 -3.16 5.42 2.29
CA VAL A 265 -2.52 6.35 1.35
C VAL A 265 -1.10 6.68 1.79
N ILE A 266 -0.88 7.01 3.07
CA ILE A 266 0.46 7.27 3.60
C ILE A 266 1.36 6.04 3.42
N HIS A 267 0.86 4.86 3.77
CA HIS A 267 1.62 3.62 3.65
C HIS A 267 1.98 3.30 2.20
N THR A 268 1.03 3.44 1.28
CA THR A 268 1.20 3.21 -0.16
C THR A 268 2.14 4.23 -0.79
N MET A 269 1.99 5.52 -0.46
CA MET A 269 2.88 6.58 -0.95
C MET A 269 4.33 6.36 -0.50
N VAL A 270 4.53 5.91 0.74
CA VAL A 270 5.87 5.63 1.30
C VAL A 270 6.47 4.36 0.71
N ARG A 271 5.69 3.29 0.51
CA ARG A 271 6.21 1.98 0.09
C ARG A 271 6.23 1.76 -1.42
N GLU A 272 5.12 2.01 -2.10
CA GLU A 272 4.93 1.59 -3.49
C GLU A 272 5.27 2.69 -4.49
N GLN A 273 5.25 3.95 -4.05
CA GLN A 273 5.58 5.13 -4.89
C GLN A 273 4.77 5.21 -6.19
N ASN A 274 3.61 4.54 -6.26
CA ASN A 274 2.75 4.47 -7.43
C ASN A 274 1.52 5.36 -7.23
N PHE A 275 1.44 6.45 -7.99
CA PHE A 275 0.34 7.41 -7.87
C PHE A 275 -1.01 6.83 -8.29
N SER A 276 -1.04 5.92 -9.27
CA SER A 276 -2.28 5.29 -9.75
C SER A 276 -2.96 4.47 -8.65
N THR A 277 -2.18 3.75 -7.84
CA THR A 277 -2.71 3.00 -6.69
C THR A 277 -3.33 3.95 -5.65
N VAL A 278 -2.67 5.07 -5.38
CA VAL A 278 -3.17 6.11 -4.46
C VAL A 278 -4.49 6.69 -4.96
N ALA A 279 -4.55 7.07 -6.24
CA ALA A 279 -5.77 7.58 -6.86
C ALA A 279 -6.92 6.54 -6.81
N ALA A 280 -6.62 5.26 -7.01
CA ALA A 280 -7.62 4.19 -6.89
C ALA A 280 -8.18 4.05 -5.45
N TYR A 281 -7.34 4.16 -4.42
CA TYR A 281 -7.81 4.15 -3.03
C TYR A 281 -8.75 5.34 -2.74
N LEU A 282 -8.39 6.53 -3.22
CA LEU A 282 -9.21 7.74 -3.07
C LEU A 282 -10.56 7.60 -3.78
N ALA A 283 -10.57 7.02 -4.98
CA ALA A 283 -11.79 6.68 -5.70
C ALA A 283 -12.67 5.71 -4.89
N GLY A 284 -12.06 4.73 -4.24
CA GLY A 284 -12.73 3.77 -3.37
C GLY A 284 -13.44 4.45 -2.19
N VAL A 285 -12.81 5.43 -1.54
CA VAL A 285 -13.44 6.24 -0.48
C VAL A 285 -14.55 7.10 -1.03
N ALA A 286 -14.30 7.81 -2.13
CA ALA A 286 -15.29 8.67 -2.74
C ALA A 286 -16.56 7.87 -3.05
N SER A 287 -16.41 6.68 -3.62
CA SER A 287 -17.54 5.80 -3.94
C SER A 287 -18.21 5.20 -2.70
N LYS A 288 -17.47 4.53 -1.81
CA LYS A 288 -18.05 3.79 -0.68
C LYS A 288 -18.61 4.71 0.41
N THR A 289 -17.96 5.83 0.64
CA THR A 289 -18.21 6.67 1.80
C THR A 289 -18.98 7.93 1.43
N LEU A 290 -18.64 8.54 0.29
CA LEU A 290 -19.31 9.74 -0.20
C LEU A 290 -20.38 9.46 -1.26
N SER A 291 -20.58 8.20 -1.66
CA SER A 291 -21.52 7.84 -2.74
C SER A 291 -21.26 8.62 -4.03
N ALA A 292 -19.99 8.94 -4.30
CA ALA A 292 -19.59 9.54 -5.56
C ALA A 292 -19.76 8.52 -6.70
N GLU A 293 -20.29 8.96 -7.83
CA GLU A 293 -20.41 8.13 -9.05
C GLU A 293 -19.07 7.98 -9.75
N TYR A 294 -18.22 9.01 -9.71
CA TYR A 294 -16.89 8.99 -10.28
C TYR A 294 -15.94 9.91 -9.53
N PHE A 295 -14.65 9.65 -9.75
CA PHE A 295 -13.52 10.40 -9.24
C PHE A 295 -12.49 10.59 -10.34
N GLU A 296 -12.00 11.81 -10.48
CA GLU A 296 -10.93 12.12 -11.42
C GLU A 296 -9.97 13.17 -10.83
N LEU A 297 -8.75 13.13 -11.32
CA LEU A 297 -7.70 14.10 -11.01
C LEU A 297 -7.22 14.72 -12.33
N TRP A 298 -7.02 16.02 -12.31
CA TRP A 298 -6.50 16.79 -13.43
C TRP A 298 -5.20 17.45 -13.00
N ALA A 299 -4.18 17.42 -13.85
CA ALA A 299 -2.88 18.00 -13.53
C ALA A 299 -2.11 18.41 -14.78
N GLY A 300 -1.34 19.49 -14.71
CA GLY A 300 -0.56 19.95 -15.86
C GLY A 300 -0.34 21.46 -15.90
N GLY A 301 0.17 21.94 -17.03
CA GLY A 301 0.52 23.35 -17.26
C GLY A 301 0.83 23.62 -18.74
N ASP A 302 0.77 24.89 -19.15
CA ASP A 302 1.11 25.38 -20.49
C ASP A 302 0.55 24.51 -21.65
N GLU A 303 -0.79 24.35 -21.65
CA GLU A 303 -1.60 23.65 -22.67
C GLU A 303 -1.51 22.11 -22.69
N ARG A 304 -0.73 21.49 -21.80
CA ARG A 304 -0.67 20.03 -21.65
C ARG A 304 -1.28 19.58 -20.32
N TRP A 305 -2.46 18.96 -20.39
CA TRP A 305 -3.19 18.45 -19.23
C TRP A 305 -3.26 16.93 -19.24
N PHE A 306 -3.04 16.34 -18.08
CA PHE A 306 -3.24 14.93 -17.79
C PHE A 306 -4.52 14.76 -16.99
N GLN A 307 -5.36 13.80 -17.42
CA GLN A 307 -6.50 13.31 -16.67
C GLN A 307 -6.15 11.93 -16.12
N PHE A 308 -6.38 11.73 -14.82
CA PHE A 308 -6.27 10.44 -14.15
C PHE A 308 -7.67 10.02 -13.69
N ASP A 309 -8.19 8.95 -14.28
CA ASP A 309 -9.54 8.45 -14.01
C ASP A 309 -9.60 6.91 -14.07
N GLN A 310 -10.78 6.33 -13.89
CA GLN A 310 -10.94 4.88 -13.88
C GLN A 310 -10.76 4.22 -15.26
N SER A 311 -10.80 4.98 -16.37
CA SER A 311 -10.79 4.43 -17.72
C SER A 311 -9.45 3.76 -18.08
N ASP A 312 -8.36 4.24 -17.48
CA ASP A 312 -7.01 3.71 -17.64
C ASP A 312 -6.39 3.24 -16.31
N SER A 313 -7.23 2.98 -15.29
CA SER A 313 -6.79 2.65 -13.93
C SER A 313 -5.88 3.72 -13.31
N PHE A 314 -6.20 5.00 -13.55
CA PHE A 314 -5.47 6.18 -13.11
C PHE A 314 -4.03 6.20 -13.62
N ALA A 315 -3.76 5.59 -14.78
CA ALA A 315 -2.46 5.64 -15.42
C ALA A 315 -2.16 7.01 -16.03
N GLY A 316 -3.17 7.85 -16.24
CA GLY A 316 -2.99 9.23 -16.68
C GLY A 316 -2.80 9.34 -18.20
N HIS A 317 -3.70 10.06 -18.87
CA HIS A 317 -3.66 10.30 -20.31
C HIS A 317 -3.90 11.77 -20.65
N PHE A 318 -3.51 12.17 -21.86
CA PHE A 318 -3.75 13.54 -22.34
C PHE A 318 -5.24 13.76 -22.62
N ALA A 319 -5.81 14.80 -22.03
CA ALA A 319 -7.20 15.19 -22.22
C ALA A 319 -7.38 16.70 -22.04
N GLN A 320 -8.51 17.23 -22.50
CA GLN A 320 -8.86 18.65 -22.33
C GLN A 320 -9.81 18.79 -21.12
N PRO A 321 -9.46 19.63 -20.13
CA PRO A 321 -10.29 19.80 -18.93
C PRO A 321 -11.62 20.49 -19.25
N PRO A 322 -12.74 20.07 -18.61
CA PRO A 322 -14.02 20.77 -18.68
C PRO A 322 -13.96 22.22 -18.16
N ASP A 323 -14.90 23.07 -18.59
CA ASP A 323 -14.93 24.51 -18.27
C ASP A 323 -14.89 24.82 -16.76
N ASP A 324 -15.54 24.00 -15.93
CA ASP A 324 -15.53 24.18 -14.47
C ASP A 324 -14.18 23.82 -13.85
N VAL A 325 -13.49 22.81 -14.37
CA VAL A 325 -12.12 22.46 -13.97
C VAL A 325 -11.17 23.59 -14.37
N VAL A 326 -11.30 24.10 -15.60
CA VAL A 326 -10.55 25.27 -16.09
C VAL A 326 -10.79 26.50 -15.22
N SER A 327 -12.01 26.73 -14.73
CA SER A 327 -12.32 27.86 -13.86
C SER A 327 -11.57 27.79 -12.53
N VAL A 328 -11.48 26.60 -11.91
CA VAL A 328 -10.76 26.38 -10.66
C VAL A 328 -9.25 26.47 -10.85
N LEU A 329 -8.72 25.94 -11.96
CA LEU A 329 -7.33 26.11 -12.36
C LEU A 329 -6.93 27.59 -12.52
N ARG A 330 -7.87 28.46 -12.92
CA ARG A 330 -7.69 29.91 -13.02
C ARG A 330 -7.90 30.66 -11.70
N GLY A 331 -8.11 29.95 -10.59
CA GLY A 331 -8.26 30.53 -9.25
C GLY A 331 -9.68 30.95 -8.89
N TRP A 332 -10.71 30.53 -9.64
CA TRP A 332 -12.11 30.77 -9.30
C TRP A 332 -12.73 29.50 -8.74
N ALA A 333 -12.99 29.48 -7.42
CA ALA A 333 -13.65 28.34 -6.79
C ALA A 333 -15.07 28.15 -7.36
N SER A 334 -15.35 26.96 -7.88
CA SER A 334 -16.65 26.60 -8.45
C SER A 334 -17.07 25.22 -7.92
N SER A 335 -18.03 25.21 -6.99
CA SER A 335 -18.81 24.00 -6.68
C SER A 335 -20.11 24.06 -7.48
N THR A 336 -20.16 23.42 -8.65
CA THR A 336 -21.46 23.16 -9.28
C THR A 336 -22.13 22.05 -8.48
N GLY A 337 -23.31 22.23 -7.89
CA GLY A 337 -23.83 21.36 -6.81
C GLY A 337 -23.62 19.83 -6.95
N ARG A 338 -23.65 19.26 -8.15
CA ARG A 338 -23.39 17.82 -8.42
C ARG A 338 -21.92 17.41 -8.52
N ARG A 339 -20.98 18.35 -8.53
CA ARG A 339 -19.54 18.11 -8.57
C ARG A 339 -18.84 18.91 -7.47
N LEU A 340 -18.08 18.20 -6.66
CA LEU A 340 -17.14 18.84 -5.74
C LEU A 340 -15.79 18.95 -6.46
N VAL A 341 -15.35 20.18 -6.69
CA VAL A 341 -14.12 20.49 -7.39
C VAL A 341 -13.18 21.17 -6.39
N LEU A 342 -12.04 20.52 -6.12
CA LEU A 342 -11.09 20.93 -5.09
C LEU A 342 -9.75 21.26 -5.75
N PRO A 343 -9.20 22.46 -5.55
CA PRO A 343 -7.89 22.81 -6.09
C PRO A 343 -6.80 21.98 -5.42
N LEU A 344 -5.81 21.57 -6.19
CA LEU A 344 -4.58 20.95 -5.70
C LEU A 344 -3.44 21.94 -5.93
N THR A 345 -2.85 22.41 -4.84
CA THR A 345 -1.81 23.42 -4.84
C THR A 345 -0.45 22.76 -4.74
N SER A 346 0.52 23.13 -5.59
CA SER A 346 1.89 22.66 -5.42
C SER A 346 2.43 23.16 -4.08
N PRO A 347 2.92 22.25 -3.21
CA PRO A 347 3.52 22.63 -1.94
C PRO A 347 4.75 23.54 -2.08
N LYS A 348 5.45 23.46 -3.23
CA LYS A 348 6.65 24.26 -3.50
C LYS A 348 6.35 25.65 -4.07
N SER A 349 5.43 25.71 -5.03
CA SER A 349 5.18 26.94 -5.81
C SER A 349 4.02 27.77 -5.25
N GLY A 350 3.11 27.14 -4.49
CA GLY A 350 1.86 27.75 -4.05
C GLY A 350 0.86 28.00 -5.18
N LYS A 351 1.12 27.49 -6.39
CA LYS A 351 0.22 27.57 -7.54
C LYS A 351 -0.70 26.36 -7.62
N ILE A 352 -1.87 26.55 -8.21
CA ILE A 352 -2.81 25.46 -8.48
C ILE A 352 -2.33 24.73 -9.74
N ASP A 353 -1.71 23.58 -9.52
CA ASP A 353 -1.07 22.77 -10.58
C ASP A 353 -1.92 21.52 -10.90
N GLY A 354 -3.05 21.36 -10.20
CA GLY A 354 -4.04 20.33 -10.45
C GLY A 354 -5.39 20.59 -9.77
N VAL A 355 -6.33 19.70 -10.05
CA VAL A 355 -7.70 19.73 -9.52
C VAL A 355 -8.16 18.30 -9.23
N MET A 356 -8.82 18.13 -8.10
CA MET A 356 -9.50 16.90 -7.72
C MET A 356 -11.01 17.05 -7.86
N VAL A 357 -11.67 16.09 -8.51
CA VAL A 357 -13.11 16.18 -8.80
C VAL A 357 -13.83 14.94 -8.30
N TRP A 358 -14.94 15.15 -7.59
CA TRP A 358 -15.93 14.13 -7.27
C TRP A 358 -17.28 14.45 -7.87
N GLY A 359 -17.81 13.51 -8.65
CA GLY A 359 -19.16 13.60 -9.20
C GLY A 359 -20.18 12.87 -8.34
N PHE A 360 -21.32 13.51 -8.12
CA PHE A 360 -22.45 12.99 -7.35
C PHE A 360 -23.74 13.02 -8.17
N ARG A 361 -24.60 12.02 -7.94
CA ARG A 361 -25.94 11.97 -8.54
C ARG A 361 -26.83 13.15 -8.13
N GLU A 362 -26.74 13.52 -6.86
CA GLU A 362 -27.47 14.61 -6.23
C GLU A 362 -26.51 15.61 -5.58
N PRO A 363 -26.89 16.90 -5.45
CA PRO A 363 -26.04 17.86 -4.79
C PRO A 363 -25.72 17.49 -3.35
N ARG A 364 -24.44 17.58 -2.97
CA ARG A 364 -23.98 17.31 -1.60
C ARG A 364 -23.33 18.54 -0.98
N VAL A 365 -23.66 18.77 0.29
CA VAL A 365 -22.96 19.71 1.16
C VAL A 365 -22.23 18.90 2.23
N LEU A 366 -20.92 19.13 2.34
CA LEU A 366 -20.07 18.44 3.32
C LEU A 366 -20.04 19.24 4.63
N SER A 367 -19.98 18.54 5.76
CA SER A 367 -19.81 19.18 7.08
C SER A 367 -18.41 19.76 7.23
N GLU A 368 -18.21 20.69 8.18
CA GLU A 368 -16.87 21.23 8.50
C GLU A 368 -15.87 20.13 8.89
N ALA A 369 -16.31 19.13 9.65
CA ALA A 369 -15.47 17.99 10.03
C ALA A 369 -15.05 17.17 8.80
N SER A 370 -15.99 16.90 7.89
CA SER A 370 -15.68 16.21 6.64
C SER A 370 -14.68 17.02 5.79
N MET A 371 -14.89 18.33 5.68
CA MET A 371 -13.97 19.23 4.96
C MET A 371 -12.57 19.25 5.58
N SER A 372 -12.45 19.17 6.91
CA SER A 372 -11.17 19.11 7.61
C SER A 372 -10.37 17.86 7.24
N VAL A 373 -11.00 16.69 7.23
CA VAL A 373 -10.32 15.44 6.84
C VAL A 373 -10.01 15.43 5.34
N LEU A 374 -10.89 15.98 4.52
CA LEU A 374 -10.60 16.17 3.10
C LEU A 374 -9.39 17.06 2.86
N SER A 375 -9.23 18.12 3.65
CA SER A 375 -8.04 18.96 3.57
C SER A 375 -6.75 18.16 3.84
N GLN A 376 -6.77 17.20 4.77
CA GLN A 376 -5.60 16.34 5.03
C GLN A 376 -5.31 15.41 3.84
N ILE A 377 -6.36 14.83 3.25
CA ILE A 377 -6.25 14.01 2.04
C ILE A 377 -5.69 14.83 0.88
N ILE A 378 -6.24 16.04 0.66
CA ILE A 378 -5.78 16.97 -0.39
C ILE A 378 -4.28 17.20 -0.27
N SER A 379 -3.77 17.52 0.93
CA SER A 379 -2.34 17.76 1.11
C SER A 379 -1.46 16.54 0.78
N LEU A 380 -1.94 15.31 1.03
CA LEU A 380 -1.23 14.10 0.62
C LEU A 380 -1.26 13.91 -0.90
N VAL A 381 -2.41 14.16 -1.53
CA VAL A 381 -2.57 14.08 -2.98
C VAL A 381 -1.71 15.12 -3.69
N GLU A 382 -1.63 16.36 -3.17
CA GLU A 382 -0.79 17.44 -3.70
C GLU A 382 0.67 17.00 -3.82
N VAL A 383 1.22 16.37 -2.77
CA VAL A 383 2.60 15.87 -2.76
C VAL A 383 2.77 14.71 -3.77
N GLY A 384 1.82 13.78 -3.80
CA GLY A 384 1.87 12.64 -4.72
C GLY A 384 1.77 13.07 -6.18
N LEU A 385 0.88 14.01 -6.47
CA LEU A 385 0.61 14.50 -7.81
C LEU A 385 1.77 15.37 -8.34
N GLU A 386 2.34 16.25 -7.51
CA GLU A 386 3.53 17.04 -7.91
C GLU A 386 4.68 16.12 -8.34
N ARG A 387 4.88 15.02 -7.61
CA ARG A 387 5.91 14.03 -7.95
C ARG A 387 5.60 13.31 -9.27
N GLU A 388 4.35 12.92 -9.49
CA GLU A 388 3.92 12.24 -10.72
C GLU A 388 4.09 13.15 -11.96
N ILE A 389 3.69 14.42 -11.85
CA ILE A 389 3.89 15.43 -12.90
C ILE A 389 5.38 15.56 -13.23
N LEU A 390 6.23 15.71 -12.20
CA LEU A 390 7.67 15.85 -12.37
C LEU A 390 8.30 14.62 -13.05
N HIS A 391 7.86 13.41 -12.69
CA HIS A 391 8.35 12.19 -13.32
C HIS A 391 8.00 12.17 -14.81
N ARG A 392 6.75 12.50 -15.16
CA ARG A 392 6.30 12.53 -16.56
C ARG A 392 6.98 13.60 -17.38
N SER A 393 7.20 14.80 -16.82
CA SER A 393 7.92 15.86 -17.54
C SER A 393 9.35 15.42 -17.84
N LEU A 394 10.03 14.79 -16.89
CA LEU A 394 11.37 14.25 -17.09
C LEU A 394 11.41 13.12 -18.13
N ASP A 395 10.43 12.22 -18.16
CA ASP A 395 10.36 11.16 -19.17
C ASP A 395 10.13 11.71 -20.58
N LEU A 396 9.29 12.73 -20.72
CA LEU A 396 9.08 13.43 -21.99
C LEU A 396 10.36 14.14 -22.45
N GLU A 397 10.99 14.92 -21.57
CA GLU A 397 12.27 15.58 -21.86
C GLU A 397 13.34 14.56 -22.23
N ARG A 398 13.43 13.43 -21.51
CA ARG A 398 14.37 12.34 -21.82
C ARG A 398 14.11 11.76 -23.20
N THR A 399 12.85 11.59 -23.59
CA THR A 399 12.47 11.07 -24.90
C THR A 399 12.83 12.07 -26.00
N GLU A 400 12.53 13.35 -25.79
CA GLU A 400 12.90 14.43 -26.71
C GLU A 400 14.43 14.55 -26.87
N TRP A 401 15.17 14.52 -25.76
CA TRP A 401 16.64 14.54 -25.75
C TRP A 401 17.21 13.30 -26.44
N HIS A 402 16.62 12.13 -26.23
CA HIS A 402 17.04 10.92 -26.92
C HIS A 402 16.85 11.04 -28.43
N MET A 403 15.70 11.56 -28.88
CA MET A 403 15.43 11.80 -30.30
C MET A 403 16.44 12.81 -30.89
N GLN A 404 16.72 13.91 -30.19
CA GLN A 404 17.72 14.91 -30.61
C GLN A 404 19.16 14.36 -30.60
N ALA A 405 19.48 13.44 -29.69
CA ALA A 405 20.80 12.85 -29.59
C ALA A 405 21.12 11.87 -30.72
N ILE A 406 20.10 11.22 -31.31
CA ILE A 406 20.30 10.19 -32.34
C ILE A 406 19.85 10.59 -33.74
N HIS A 407 19.04 11.65 -33.90
CA HIS A 407 18.60 12.16 -35.20
C HIS A 407 19.26 13.49 -35.58
N ASP A 408 19.35 13.77 -36.88
CA ASP A 408 19.73 15.06 -37.44
C ASP A 408 18.51 15.99 -37.45
N SER A 409 18.64 17.17 -36.82
CA SER A 409 17.52 18.10 -36.62
C SER A 409 16.94 18.69 -37.90
N LEU A 410 17.71 18.71 -38.99
CA LEU A 410 17.26 19.25 -40.28
C LEU A 410 16.48 18.21 -41.09
N THR A 411 17.00 16.99 -41.16
CA THR A 411 16.51 15.95 -42.08
C THR A 411 15.64 14.88 -41.41
N GLY A 412 15.68 14.76 -40.07
CA GLY A 412 15.01 13.71 -39.30
C GLY A 412 15.64 12.32 -39.45
N LEU A 413 16.70 12.17 -40.25
CA LEU A 413 17.47 10.93 -40.39
C LEU A 413 18.31 10.66 -39.14
N TYR A 414 18.87 9.46 -39.00
CA TYR A 414 19.86 9.22 -37.96
C TYR A 414 21.09 10.13 -38.14
N ASN A 415 21.69 10.60 -37.06
CA ASN A 415 22.91 11.40 -37.12
C ASN A 415 24.15 10.51 -37.10
N ARG A 416 25.31 11.08 -37.47
CA ARG A 416 26.60 10.37 -37.45
C ARG A 416 26.95 9.76 -36.08
N VAL A 417 26.54 10.38 -34.97
CA VAL A 417 26.86 9.91 -33.61
C VAL A 417 26.20 8.54 -33.34
N SER A 418 24.97 8.34 -33.82
CA SER A 418 24.22 7.09 -33.66
C SER A 418 24.70 5.94 -34.55
N LEU A 419 25.64 6.18 -35.47
CA LEU A 419 26.08 5.23 -36.48
C LEU A 419 26.75 3.99 -35.87
N GLU A 420 27.70 4.19 -34.95
CA GLU A 420 28.51 3.10 -34.40
C GLU A 420 27.63 2.09 -33.66
N ASP A 421 26.77 2.57 -32.77
CA ASP A 421 25.84 1.72 -32.02
C ASP A 421 24.81 1.03 -32.92
N SER A 422 24.28 1.73 -33.92
CA SER A 422 23.37 1.15 -34.91
C SER A 422 24.04 0.07 -35.76
N PHE A 423 25.28 0.31 -36.19
CA PHE A 423 26.07 -0.68 -36.92
C PHE A 423 26.34 -1.91 -36.06
N HIS A 424 26.76 -1.74 -34.81
CA HIS A 424 27.01 -2.86 -33.91
C HIS A 424 25.77 -3.74 -33.70
N ARG A 425 24.60 -3.12 -33.52
CA ARG A 425 23.33 -3.86 -33.40
C ARG A 425 22.99 -4.66 -34.67
N LEU A 426 23.14 -4.03 -35.84
CA LEU A 426 22.91 -4.71 -37.13
C LEU A 426 23.93 -5.82 -37.40
N ALA A 427 25.22 -5.56 -37.14
CA ALA A 427 26.31 -6.50 -37.38
C ALA A 427 26.19 -7.73 -36.48
N ALA A 428 25.87 -7.54 -35.20
CA ALA A 428 25.64 -8.64 -34.27
C ALA A 428 24.43 -9.50 -34.67
N PHE A 429 23.42 -8.91 -35.31
CA PHE A 429 22.30 -9.66 -35.89
C PHE A 429 22.72 -10.44 -37.14
N ASP A 430 23.47 -9.79 -38.04
CA ASP A 430 23.94 -10.36 -39.31
C ASP A 430 24.93 -11.52 -39.10
N ASP A 431 25.87 -11.38 -38.14
CA ASP A 431 26.88 -12.39 -37.80
C ASP A 431 26.29 -13.70 -37.24
N ARG A 432 25.01 -13.70 -36.83
CA ARG A 432 24.28 -14.92 -36.44
C ARG A 432 23.72 -15.70 -37.62
N ASN A 433 23.69 -15.11 -38.82
CA ASN A 433 23.19 -15.78 -40.01
C ASN A 433 24.28 -16.68 -40.63
N LEU A 434 23.85 -17.77 -41.28
CA LEU A 434 24.75 -18.69 -41.98
C LEU A 434 25.49 -18.04 -43.17
N SER A 435 25.02 -16.89 -43.63
CA SER A 435 25.62 -16.10 -44.71
C SER A 435 25.38 -14.62 -44.44
N PRO A 436 26.24 -13.96 -43.62
CA PRO A 436 26.10 -12.55 -43.32
C PRO A 436 26.19 -11.72 -44.60
N GLN A 437 25.24 -10.81 -44.78
CA GLN A 437 25.04 -10.04 -46.01
C GLN A 437 24.59 -8.63 -45.66
N MET A 438 25.57 -7.76 -45.39
CA MET A 438 25.35 -6.34 -45.10
C MET A 438 26.06 -5.47 -46.13
N ALA A 439 25.46 -4.34 -46.48
CA ALA A 439 26.07 -3.34 -47.37
C ALA A 439 26.00 -1.94 -46.76
N ALA A 440 26.98 -1.12 -47.10
CA ALA A 440 26.99 0.32 -46.87
C ALA A 440 26.93 1.06 -48.22
N LEU A 441 26.02 2.02 -48.33
CA LEU A 441 25.91 2.93 -49.46
C LEU A 441 26.24 4.34 -48.96
N LEU A 442 27.37 4.89 -49.38
CA LEU A 442 27.72 6.28 -49.11
C LEU A 442 27.28 7.15 -50.29
N ILE A 443 26.51 8.18 -50.01
CA ILE A 443 25.80 9.01 -50.98
C ILE A 443 26.21 10.46 -50.76
N ASP A 444 26.50 11.19 -51.83
CA ASP A 444 26.83 12.61 -51.76
C ASP A 444 26.12 13.39 -52.86
N ILE A 445 25.61 14.57 -52.50
CA ILE A 445 24.91 15.46 -53.43
C ILE A 445 25.92 16.15 -54.36
N ASP A 446 25.80 15.87 -55.65
CA ASP A 446 26.71 16.43 -56.64
C ASP A 446 26.57 17.96 -56.71
N TYR A 447 27.73 18.64 -56.61
CA TYR A 447 27.82 20.10 -56.70
C TYR A 447 26.98 20.87 -55.67
N PHE A 448 26.69 20.31 -54.49
CA PHE A 448 25.88 20.97 -53.45
C PHE A 448 26.42 22.35 -53.05
N LYS A 449 27.75 22.53 -53.01
CA LYS A 449 28.34 23.86 -52.80
C LYS A 449 27.84 24.91 -53.80
N ARG A 450 27.64 24.57 -55.07
CA ARG A 450 27.09 25.50 -56.08
C ARG A 450 25.64 25.88 -55.78
N VAL A 451 24.86 24.97 -55.19
CA VAL A 451 23.49 25.26 -54.75
C VAL A 451 23.52 26.31 -53.65
N ASN A 452 24.36 26.12 -52.63
CA ASN A 452 24.52 27.10 -51.56
C ASN A 452 25.05 28.44 -52.07
N ASP A 453 26.05 28.43 -52.95
CA ASP A 453 26.66 29.64 -53.50
C ASP A 453 25.68 30.45 -54.37
N MET A 454 24.74 29.79 -55.05
CA MET A 454 23.80 30.43 -55.99
C MET A 454 22.44 30.79 -55.37
N PHE A 455 21.94 29.98 -54.43
CA PHE A 455 20.58 30.13 -53.86
C PHE A 455 20.57 30.37 -52.34
N GLY A 456 21.75 30.37 -51.70
CA GLY A 456 21.89 30.53 -50.26
C GLY A 456 21.63 29.26 -49.47
N HIS A 457 22.06 29.27 -48.20
CA HIS A 457 21.99 28.11 -47.30
C HIS A 457 20.56 27.63 -47.04
N ALA A 458 19.58 28.53 -46.94
CA ALA A 458 18.18 28.14 -46.73
C ALA A 458 17.63 27.28 -47.89
N ALA A 459 18.04 27.56 -49.14
CA ALA A 459 17.68 26.72 -50.28
C ALA A 459 18.44 25.39 -50.25
N GLY A 460 19.70 25.38 -49.79
CA GLY A 460 20.46 24.16 -49.52
C GLY A 460 19.78 23.26 -48.50
N ASP A 461 19.24 23.83 -47.42
CA ASP A 461 18.52 23.09 -46.38
C ASP A 461 17.25 22.40 -46.92
N VAL A 462 16.49 23.10 -47.77
CA VAL A 462 15.34 22.51 -48.48
C VAL A 462 15.78 21.35 -49.38
N VAL A 463 16.91 21.50 -50.08
CA VAL A 463 17.48 20.42 -50.91
C VAL A 463 17.88 19.22 -50.06
N LEU A 464 18.52 19.43 -48.90
CA LEU A 464 18.89 18.36 -47.97
C LEU A 464 17.65 17.61 -47.45
N GLN A 465 16.61 18.32 -47.03
CA GLN A 465 15.34 17.71 -46.58
C GLN A 465 14.67 16.89 -47.68
N ARG A 466 14.67 17.41 -48.92
CA ARG A 466 14.11 16.71 -50.08
C ARG A 466 14.89 15.44 -50.40
N VAL A 467 16.22 15.52 -50.43
CA VAL A 467 17.10 14.37 -50.70
C VAL A 467 16.94 13.32 -49.60
N ALA A 468 16.93 13.73 -48.33
CA ALA A 468 16.68 12.83 -47.20
C ALA A 468 15.34 12.08 -47.35
N LYS A 469 14.27 12.80 -47.69
CA LYS A 469 12.95 12.19 -47.94
C LYS A 469 12.98 11.21 -49.11
N ALA A 470 13.65 11.57 -50.20
CA ALA A 470 13.78 10.70 -51.37
C ALA A 470 14.56 9.41 -51.04
N ILE A 471 15.65 9.50 -50.27
CA ILE A 471 16.42 8.34 -49.80
C ILE A 471 15.55 7.45 -48.90
N SER A 472 14.88 8.01 -47.90
CA SER A 472 14.03 7.25 -46.97
C SER A 472 12.87 6.52 -47.67
N GLN A 473 12.28 7.12 -48.69
CA GLN A 473 11.24 6.48 -49.51
C GLN A 473 11.80 5.41 -50.47
N SER A 474 13.11 5.44 -50.71
CA SER A 474 13.84 4.55 -51.61
C SER A 474 14.54 3.40 -50.88
N VAL A 475 14.28 3.18 -49.59
CA VAL A 475 14.85 2.07 -48.81
C VAL A 475 13.74 1.31 -48.08
N ARG A 476 14.06 0.15 -47.48
CA ARG A 476 13.11 -0.63 -46.68
C ARG A 476 13.04 -0.08 -45.25
N PRO A 477 11.95 -0.33 -44.50
CA PRO A 477 11.87 0.06 -43.09
C PRO A 477 12.98 -0.54 -42.19
N SER A 478 13.60 -1.65 -42.61
CA SER A 478 14.72 -2.30 -41.92
C SER A 478 16.08 -1.67 -42.22
N ASP A 479 16.19 -0.85 -43.26
CA ASP A 479 17.43 -0.19 -43.65
C ASP A 479 17.59 1.10 -42.84
N LEU A 480 18.80 1.38 -42.36
CA LEU A 480 19.07 2.57 -41.55
C LEU A 480 19.69 3.66 -42.42
N VAL A 481 19.10 4.85 -42.38
CA VAL A 481 19.55 6.01 -43.16
C VAL A 481 20.09 7.08 -42.24
N PHE A 482 21.32 7.51 -42.49
CA PHE A 482 22.05 8.49 -41.70
C PHE A 482 22.37 9.73 -42.54
N ARG A 483 22.35 10.91 -41.92
CA ARG A 483 23.12 12.05 -42.39
C ARG A 483 24.54 11.93 -41.84
N TYR A 484 25.46 11.54 -42.70
CA TYR A 484 26.84 11.22 -42.33
C TYR A 484 27.75 12.45 -42.27
N GLY A 485 27.47 13.44 -43.11
CA GLY A 485 28.22 14.70 -43.22
C GLY A 485 27.32 15.88 -43.59
N GLY A 486 27.92 16.98 -44.04
CA GLY A 486 27.17 18.19 -44.42
C GLY A 486 26.17 17.94 -45.55
N GLU A 487 26.65 17.29 -46.63
CA GLU A 487 25.91 16.92 -47.85
C GLU A 487 25.95 15.41 -48.13
N GLU A 488 26.43 14.63 -47.16
CA GLU A 488 26.68 13.20 -47.27
C GLU A 488 25.65 12.39 -46.47
N PHE A 489 25.14 11.32 -47.06
CA PHE A 489 24.21 10.37 -46.47
C PHE A 489 24.81 8.97 -46.50
N LEU A 490 24.46 8.15 -45.51
CA LEU A 490 24.89 6.75 -45.44
C LEU A 490 23.66 5.88 -45.26
N VAL A 491 23.55 4.81 -46.04
CA VAL A 491 22.53 3.77 -45.85
C VAL A 491 23.21 2.48 -45.44
N LEU A 492 22.80 1.91 -44.31
CA LEU A 492 23.16 0.56 -43.89
C LEU A 492 22.02 -0.39 -44.21
N MET A 493 22.33 -1.43 -44.99
CA MET A 493 21.36 -2.43 -45.45
C MET A 493 21.76 -3.80 -44.91
N SER A 494 20.77 -4.56 -44.42
CA SER A 494 20.97 -5.94 -43.94
C SER A 494 20.26 -6.96 -44.82
N ASN A 495 20.77 -8.18 -44.87
CA ASN A 495 20.29 -9.27 -45.72
C ASN A 495 20.24 -8.89 -47.21
N VAL A 496 21.35 -8.35 -47.73
CA VAL A 496 21.48 -7.92 -49.13
C VAL A 496 22.70 -8.51 -49.85
N ASP A 497 22.46 -9.08 -51.02
CA ASP A 497 23.52 -9.47 -51.96
C ASP A 497 24.02 -8.24 -52.77
N PRO A 498 25.21 -8.32 -53.43
CA PRO A 498 25.75 -7.23 -54.23
C PRO A 498 24.78 -6.63 -55.26
N THR A 499 24.01 -7.48 -55.94
CA THR A 499 23.07 -7.04 -56.99
C THR A 499 21.91 -6.26 -56.38
N THR A 500 21.42 -6.70 -55.22
CA THR A 500 20.36 -6.03 -54.47
C THR A 500 20.83 -4.68 -53.92
N ALA A 501 22.06 -4.59 -53.41
CA ALA A 501 22.66 -3.34 -52.94
C ALA A 501 22.81 -2.31 -54.07
N ILE A 502 23.30 -2.73 -55.24
CA ILE A 502 23.42 -1.86 -56.43
C ILE A 502 22.04 -1.39 -56.92
N LYS A 503 21.04 -2.28 -56.96
CA LYS A 503 19.67 -1.90 -57.34
C LYS A 503 19.07 -0.87 -56.37
N ALA A 504 19.35 -0.98 -55.08
CA ALA A 504 18.93 0.00 -54.10
C ALA A 504 19.62 1.36 -54.32
N ALA A 505 20.93 1.36 -54.58
CA ALA A 505 21.70 2.56 -54.90
C ALA A 505 21.18 3.27 -56.17
N GLU A 506 20.93 2.52 -57.25
CA GLU A 506 20.37 3.08 -58.49
C GLU A 506 18.95 3.63 -58.29
N ARG A 507 18.14 2.95 -57.47
CA ARG A 507 16.80 3.44 -57.12
C ARG A 507 16.90 4.76 -56.36
N ILE A 508 17.76 4.85 -55.35
CA ILE A 508 18.01 6.10 -54.61
C ILE A 508 18.43 7.21 -55.57
N ARG A 509 19.42 6.96 -56.42
CA ARG A 509 19.91 7.93 -57.41
C ARG A 509 18.79 8.44 -58.32
N GLY A 510 18.02 7.51 -58.89
CA GLY A 510 16.90 7.84 -59.76
C GLY A 510 15.78 8.61 -59.04
N CYS A 511 15.45 8.25 -57.80
CA CYS A 511 14.45 8.96 -57.01
C CYS A 511 14.91 10.38 -56.64
N VAL A 512 16.20 10.57 -56.31
CA VAL A 512 16.74 11.91 -56.04
C VAL A 512 16.73 12.77 -57.30
N ALA A 513 17.19 12.24 -58.44
CA ALA A 513 17.17 12.96 -59.71
C ALA A 513 15.75 13.39 -60.14
N ASN A 514 14.75 12.56 -59.84
CA ASN A 514 13.33 12.82 -60.16
C ASN A 514 12.56 13.53 -59.04
N SER A 515 13.19 13.87 -57.91
CA SER A 515 12.52 14.49 -56.75
C SER A 515 12.18 15.98 -56.96
N GLY A 516 12.68 16.61 -58.02
CA GLY A 516 12.56 18.05 -58.26
C GLY A 516 11.37 18.48 -59.12
N VAL A 517 10.31 18.98 -58.49
CA VAL A 517 9.32 19.89 -59.13
C VAL A 517 9.71 21.36 -58.90
N GLU A 518 10.55 21.64 -57.90
CA GLU A 518 11.08 22.96 -57.56
C GLU A 518 12.61 23.03 -57.79
N VAL A 519 13.07 24.13 -58.40
CA VAL A 519 14.48 24.41 -58.72
C VAL A 519 15.22 24.76 -57.42
N PRO A 520 16.45 24.24 -57.16
CA PRO A 520 17.34 23.53 -58.09
C PRO A 520 17.21 22.01 -58.09
N THR A 521 17.37 21.41 -59.27
CA THR A 521 17.53 19.96 -59.45
C THR A 521 18.95 19.55 -59.08
N VAL A 522 19.10 18.39 -58.43
CA VAL A 522 20.39 17.84 -58.00
C VAL A 522 20.48 16.36 -58.38
N SER A 523 21.70 15.90 -58.66
CA SER A 523 22.03 14.48 -58.76
C SER A 523 22.80 14.03 -57.53
N VAL A 524 22.94 12.72 -57.36
CA VAL A 524 23.78 12.14 -56.31
C VAL A 524 24.73 11.12 -56.92
N SER A 525 25.94 11.08 -56.39
CA SER A 525 26.88 9.98 -56.63
C SER A 525 26.79 8.99 -55.46
N VAL A 526 26.89 7.69 -55.73
CA VAL A 526 26.76 6.64 -54.70
C VAL A 526 27.92 5.66 -54.78
N GLY A 527 28.59 5.43 -53.66
CA GLY A 527 29.57 4.36 -53.49
C GLY A 527 28.98 3.21 -52.67
N VAL A 528 29.05 1.99 -53.20
CA VAL A 528 28.55 0.78 -52.54
C VAL A 528 29.73 -0.07 -52.06
N ALA A 529 29.67 -0.58 -50.84
CA ALA A 529 30.59 -1.60 -50.34
C ALA A 529 29.83 -2.68 -49.57
N LEU A 530 30.28 -3.94 -49.72
CA LEU A 530 29.78 -5.07 -48.94
C LEU A 530 30.63 -5.28 -47.69
N ARG A 531 29.98 -5.64 -46.59
CA ARG A 531 30.63 -5.97 -45.33
C ARG A 531 31.27 -7.36 -45.42
N TYR A 532 32.52 -7.46 -44.98
CA TYR A 532 33.15 -8.75 -44.76
C TYR A 532 32.75 -9.33 -43.39
N PRO A 533 32.71 -10.67 -43.22
CA PRO A 533 32.37 -11.28 -41.93
C PRO A 533 33.25 -10.76 -40.79
N GLY A 534 32.63 -10.34 -39.69
CA GLY A 534 33.35 -9.79 -38.51
C GLY A 534 33.93 -8.38 -38.69
N GLU A 535 33.68 -7.72 -39.83
CA GLU A 535 34.18 -6.38 -40.09
C GLU A 535 33.43 -5.30 -39.27
N VAL A 536 34.19 -4.31 -38.80
CA VAL A 536 33.69 -3.12 -38.09
C VAL A 536 33.34 -1.99 -39.07
N HIS A 537 32.62 -0.96 -38.60
CA HIS A 537 32.03 0.06 -39.48
C HIS A 537 33.05 0.88 -40.29
N GLN A 538 34.20 1.26 -39.70
CA GLN A 538 35.16 2.17 -40.36
C GLN A 538 35.76 1.59 -41.67
N PRO A 539 36.31 0.36 -41.71
CA PRO A 539 36.81 -0.23 -42.96
C PRO A 539 35.74 -0.36 -44.06
N LEU A 540 34.51 -0.70 -43.69
CA LEU A 540 33.39 -0.80 -44.63
C LEU A 540 33.05 0.56 -45.24
N ILE A 541 32.91 1.60 -44.40
CA ILE A 541 32.62 2.96 -44.86
C ILE A 541 33.78 3.51 -45.71
N ALA A 542 35.03 3.20 -45.36
CA ALA A 542 36.20 3.62 -46.15
C ALA A 542 36.18 3.03 -47.58
N ARG A 543 35.73 1.78 -47.75
CA ARG A 543 35.53 1.20 -49.09
C ARG A 543 34.38 1.86 -49.85
N ALA A 544 33.26 2.14 -49.17
CA ALA A 544 32.15 2.87 -49.78
C ALA A 544 32.57 4.28 -50.22
N ASP A 545 33.40 4.96 -49.42
CA ASP A 545 33.98 6.26 -49.74
C ASP A 545 34.91 6.20 -50.96
N GLN A 546 35.76 5.17 -51.06
CA GLN A 546 36.60 4.96 -52.24
C GLN A 546 35.76 4.75 -53.51
N ALA A 547 34.67 3.99 -53.43
CA ALA A 547 33.74 3.83 -54.54
C ALA A 547 33.02 5.15 -54.88
N LEU A 548 32.60 5.92 -53.88
CA LEU A 548 31.97 7.23 -54.08
C LEU A 548 32.93 8.22 -54.75
N PHE A 549 34.20 8.20 -54.37
CA PHE A 549 35.24 9.00 -55.03
C PHE A 549 35.37 8.63 -56.52
N LEU A 550 35.37 7.33 -56.84
CA LEU A 550 35.36 6.88 -58.23
C LEU A 550 34.13 7.40 -58.98
N ALA A 551 32.94 7.35 -58.36
CA ALA A 551 31.71 7.83 -58.98
C ALA A 551 31.80 9.32 -59.31
N LYS A 552 32.33 10.13 -58.37
CA LYS A 552 32.57 11.56 -58.57
C LYS A 552 33.61 11.86 -59.65
N SER A 553 34.67 11.04 -59.75
CA SER A 553 35.73 11.21 -60.73
C SER A 553 35.34 10.77 -62.15
N ASN A 554 34.48 9.75 -62.25
CA ASN A 554 34.07 9.15 -63.52
C ASN A 554 32.92 9.91 -64.21
N GLY A 555 32.49 11.05 -63.66
CA GLY A 555 31.49 11.92 -64.28
C GLY A 555 30.23 12.16 -63.45
N ARG A 556 30.20 11.72 -62.17
CA ARG A 556 29.08 11.92 -61.23
C ARG A 556 27.77 11.25 -61.69
N ASP A 557 26.68 11.46 -60.95
CA ASP A 557 25.34 10.91 -61.19
C ASP A 557 25.37 9.40 -61.51
N ARG A 558 26.08 8.63 -60.68
CA ARG A 558 26.26 7.19 -60.90
C ARG A 558 26.53 6.42 -59.61
N VAL A 559 26.41 5.11 -59.73
CA VAL A 559 26.76 4.14 -58.70
C VAL A 559 28.09 3.48 -59.08
N GLU A 560 29.03 3.43 -58.14
CA GLU A 560 30.25 2.61 -58.23
C GLU A 560 30.29 1.63 -57.05
N ILE A 561 30.93 0.48 -57.22
CA ILE A 561 31.05 -0.55 -56.18
C ILE A 561 32.51 -0.89 -55.87
N ALA A 562 32.84 -0.98 -54.59
CA ALA A 562 34.07 -1.58 -54.09
C ALA A 562 33.77 -3.01 -53.62
N LEU A 563 34.28 -4.00 -54.36
CA LEU A 563 34.15 -5.44 -54.06
C LEU A 563 35.21 -5.91 -53.06
#